data_AF-A0A821JX71-F1
#
_entry.id   AF-A0A821JX71-F1
#
_cell.length_a   1.000
_cell.length_b   1.000
_cell.length_c   1.000
_cell.angle_alpha   90.00
_cell.angle_beta   90.00
_cell.angle_gamma   90.00
#
_symmetry.space_group_name_H-M   'P 1'
#
loop_
_entity.id
_entity.type
_entity.pdbx_description
1 polymer ?
#
loop_
_entity_poly.entity_id
_entity_poly.type
_entity_poly.pdbx_seq_one_letter_code
_entity_poly.pdbx_strand_id
1 'polypeptide(L)'
;MTRKIQFQVVYSSSADEQHPANELHHHGPFVNGWQSSRLCSYPQELVLQFENHVRLKRVQLLSHQYLIASKIEFLIGDCSSDENMKHDNARYTRLGYIELSSNERTDFKSRELKSIHVDADGLFLKLIIHKNYINRHNVHNQVSRIY
;
A
#
# COMPACT_ATOMS: atom_id res chain seq x y z
N MET A 1 -12.72 7.96 19.35
CA MET A 1 -13.20 7.32 18.11
C MET A 1 -12.11 7.43 17.05
N THR A 2 -11.72 6.34 16.41
CA THR A 2 -10.77 6.36 15.28
C THR A 2 -11.52 6.74 14.01
N ARG A 3 -11.26 7.93 13.47
CA ARG A 3 -11.85 8.38 12.21
C ARG A 3 -11.05 7.80 11.05
N LYS A 4 -11.74 7.25 10.05
CA LYS A 4 -11.11 6.84 8.79
C LYS A 4 -10.63 8.09 8.04
N ILE A 5 -9.38 8.06 7.60
CA ILE A 5 -8.77 9.15 6.85
C ILE A 5 -9.00 8.89 5.36
N GLN A 6 -9.52 9.89 4.66
CA GLN A 6 -9.68 9.85 3.21
C GLN A 6 -8.34 10.14 2.54
N PHE A 7 -8.06 9.42 1.46
CA PHE A 7 -6.84 9.58 0.69
C PHE A 7 -7.11 9.32 -0.79
N GLN A 8 -6.19 9.78 -1.63
CA GLN A 8 -6.12 9.48 -3.04
C GLN A 8 -4.73 8.95 -3.37
N VAL A 9 -4.67 7.91 -4.20
CA VAL A 9 -3.42 7.48 -4.83
C VAL A 9 -2.97 8.53 -5.85
N VAL A 10 -1.79 9.11 -5.62
CA VAL A 10 -1.19 10.12 -6.51
C VAL A 10 -0.02 9.59 -7.33
N TYR A 11 0.53 8.43 -6.93
CA TYR A 11 1.61 7.78 -7.64
C TYR A 11 1.55 6.26 -7.46
N SER A 12 1.87 5.55 -8.53
CA SER A 12 2.06 4.10 -8.56
C SER A 12 3.19 3.78 -9.53
N SER A 13 4.19 3.03 -9.10
CA SER A 13 5.32 2.64 -9.98
C SER A 13 4.89 1.75 -11.14
N SER A 14 3.85 0.93 -10.93
CA SER A 14 3.20 0.14 -11.97
C SER A 14 1.76 -0.18 -11.58
N ALA A 15 0.95 -0.63 -12.53
CA ALA A 15 -0.37 -1.17 -12.25
C ALA A 15 -0.77 -2.18 -13.34
N ASP A 16 -1.56 -3.18 -12.99
CA ASP A 16 -2.24 -4.03 -13.97
C ASP A 16 -3.47 -3.28 -14.51
N GLU A 17 -3.73 -3.39 -15.82
CA GLU A 17 -4.84 -2.67 -16.48
C GLU A 17 -6.21 -2.99 -15.87
N GLN A 18 -6.38 -4.21 -15.35
CA GLN A 18 -7.64 -4.64 -14.72
C GLN A 18 -7.74 -4.23 -13.25
N HIS A 19 -6.63 -3.80 -12.63
CA HIS A 19 -6.52 -3.50 -11.21
C HIS A 19 -5.74 -2.19 -10.98
N PRO A 20 -6.25 -1.06 -11.50
CA PRO A 20 -5.58 0.23 -11.44
C PRO A 20 -5.53 0.78 -10.01
N ALA A 21 -4.63 1.73 -9.76
CA ALA A 21 -4.39 2.23 -8.41
C ALA A 21 -5.55 3.04 -7.82
N ASN A 22 -6.38 3.68 -8.66
CA ASN A 22 -7.59 4.39 -8.24
C ASN A 22 -8.66 3.48 -7.61
N GLU A 23 -8.60 2.15 -7.82
CA GLU A 23 -9.47 1.20 -7.11
C GLU A 23 -9.28 1.28 -5.59
N LEU A 24 -8.10 1.73 -5.10
CA LEU A 24 -7.87 1.93 -3.67
C LEU A 24 -8.69 3.08 -3.06
N HIS A 25 -9.26 3.97 -3.87
CA HIS A 25 -10.11 5.05 -3.38
C HIS A 25 -11.48 4.55 -2.93
N HIS A 26 -11.92 3.42 -3.49
CA HIS A 26 -13.20 2.81 -3.20
C HIS A 26 -13.04 1.75 -2.11
N HIS A 27 -14.02 1.66 -1.22
CA HIS A 27 -14.04 0.62 -0.20
C HIS A 27 -15.35 -0.13 -0.26
N GLY A 28 -15.25 -1.46 -0.34
CA GLY A 28 -16.42 -2.33 -0.41
C GLY A 28 -16.03 -3.78 -0.69
N PRO A 29 -16.97 -4.71 -0.49
CA PRO A 29 -16.73 -6.13 -0.70
C PRO A 29 -16.40 -6.48 -2.16
N PHE A 30 -16.80 -5.63 -3.10
CA PHE A 30 -16.65 -5.83 -4.55
C PHE A 30 -15.49 -5.04 -5.17
N VAL A 31 -14.70 -4.33 -4.37
CA VAL A 31 -13.57 -3.55 -4.88
C VAL A 31 -12.45 -4.49 -5.33
N ASN A 32 -11.92 -4.25 -6.52
CA ASN A 32 -10.87 -5.06 -7.13
C ASN A 32 -9.49 -4.70 -6.57
N GLY A 33 -9.33 -3.47 -6.09
CA GLY A 33 -8.10 -2.96 -5.48
C GLY A 33 -6.94 -2.86 -6.48
N TRP A 34 -5.76 -2.50 -5.97
CA TRP A 34 -4.56 -2.33 -6.80
C TRP A 34 -3.74 -3.62 -6.91
N GLN A 35 -3.17 -3.84 -8.10
CA GLN A 35 -2.19 -4.88 -8.37
C GLN A 35 -1.06 -4.33 -9.24
N SER A 36 0.19 -4.71 -8.95
CA SER A 36 1.33 -4.35 -9.81
C SER A 36 1.21 -4.96 -11.20
N SER A 37 1.88 -4.38 -12.20
CA SER A 37 1.99 -5.02 -13.52
C SER A 37 2.64 -6.40 -13.44
N ARG A 38 2.37 -7.26 -14.43
CA ARG A 38 2.97 -8.61 -14.53
C ARG A 38 4.49 -8.51 -14.66
N LEU A 39 5.21 -9.40 -13.96
CA LEU A 39 6.68 -9.45 -13.96
C LEU A 39 7.32 -8.09 -13.64
N CYS A 40 6.72 -7.35 -12.69
CA CYS A 40 7.21 -6.03 -12.29
C CYS A 40 8.62 -6.12 -11.68
N SER A 41 9.38 -5.02 -11.80
CA SER A 41 10.62 -4.83 -11.06
C SER A 41 10.33 -4.55 -9.59
N TYR A 42 11.12 -5.07 -8.67
CA TYR A 42 10.98 -4.76 -7.25
C TYR A 42 12.05 -3.75 -6.79
N PRO A 43 11.74 -2.89 -5.79
CA PRO A 43 10.45 -2.75 -5.13
C PRO A 43 9.41 -1.98 -5.96
N GLN A 44 8.14 -2.16 -5.64
CA GLN A 44 7.03 -1.36 -6.14
C GLN A 44 6.73 -0.22 -5.16
N GLU A 45 6.30 0.93 -5.67
CA GLU A 45 5.97 2.11 -4.88
C GLU A 45 4.52 2.53 -5.10
N LEU A 46 3.84 2.87 -4.00
CA LEU A 46 2.54 3.52 -4.01
C LEU A 46 2.60 4.76 -3.12
N VAL A 47 2.08 5.88 -3.59
CA VAL A 47 1.95 7.10 -2.77
C VAL A 47 0.50 7.50 -2.66
N LEU A 48 0.05 7.59 -1.41
CA LEU A 48 -1.26 8.08 -1.02
C LEU A 48 -1.10 9.53 -0.55
N GLN A 49 -1.96 10.42 -1.02
CA GLN A 49 -2.11 11.78 -0.52
C GLN A 49 -3.39 11.87 0.31
N PHE A 50 -3.29 12.41 1.51
CA PHE A 50 -4.44 12.71 2.36
C PHE A 50 -5.10 14.02 1.93
N GLU A 51 -6.41 14.15 2.15
CA GLU A 51 -7.13 15.41 1.82
C GLU A 51 -6.62 16.61 2.60
N ASN A 52 -6.15 16.39 3.83
CA ASN A 52 -5.60 17.41 4.71
C ASN A 52 -4.38 16.83 5.44
N HIS A 53 -3.61 17.70 6.09
CA HIS A 53 -2.57 17.24 7.02
C HIS A 53 -3.20 16.42 8.14
N VAL A 54 -2.68 15.21 8.37
CA VAL A 54 -3.24 14.27 9.34
C VAL A 54 -2.18 13.73 10.27
N ARG A 55 -2.61 13.46 11.50
CA ARG A 55 -1.87 12.60 12.43
C ARG A 55 -2.26 11.15 12.21
N LEU A 56 -1.43 10.42 11.49
CA LEU A 56 -1.63 9.02 11.20
C LEU A 56 -1.36 8.19 12.46
N LYS A 57 -2.40 7.55 12.99
CA LYS A 57 -2.34 6.72 14.22
C LYS A 57 -2.25 5.21 13.95
N ARG A 58 -2.78 4.79 12.80
CA ARG A 58 -2.90 3.38 12.47
C ARG A 58 -3.01 3.20 10.97
N VAL A 59 -2.23 2.28 10.43
CA VAL A 59 -2.38 1.82 9.04
C VAL A 59 -2.87 0.38 9.10
N GLN A 60 -3.95 0.12 8.37
CA GLN A 60 -4.51 -1.21 8.23
C GLN A 60 -4.38 -1.60 6.77
N LEU A 61 -3.87 -2.79 6.51
CA LEU A 61 -3.63 -3.31 5.19
C LEU A 61 -4.16 -4.73 5.13
N LEU A 62 -5.11 -4.97 4.23
CA LEU A 62 -5.52 -6.32 3.87
C LEU A 62 -4.70 -6.74 2.64
N SER A 63 -4.06 -7.91 2.65
CA SER A 63 -3.34 -8.47 1.50
C SER A 63 -4.14 -9.57 0.83
N HIS A 64 -3.93 -9.78 -0.47
CA HIS A 64 -4.55 -10.91 -1.18
C HIS A 64 -4.00 -12.23 -0.65
N GLN A 65 -4.74 -13.32 -0.80
CA GLN A 65 -4.37 -14.61 -0.23
C GLN A 65 -3.15 -15.31 -0.88
N TYR A 66 -2.76 -14.93 -2.10
CA TYR A 66 -1.59 -15.48 -2.81
C TYR A 66 -0.70 -14.45 -3.53
N LEU A 67 -1.05 -13.16 -3.53
CA LEU A 67 -0.25 -12.09 -4.15
C LEU A 67 0.53 -11.28 -3.09
N ILE A 68 1.00 -11.97 -2.05
CA ILE A 68 1.47 -11.39 -0.81
C ILE A 68 2.91 -10.88 -0.97
N ALA A 69 3.11 -9.59 -0.70
CA ALA A 69 4.44 -9.01 -0.59
C ALA A 69 5.17 -9.59 0.64
N SER A 70 6.47 -9.88 0.52
CA SER A 70 7.26 -10.35 1.67
C SER A 70 7.43 -9.27 2.74
N LYS A 71 7.56 -8.02 2.31
CA LYS A 71 7.79 -6.87 3.17
C LYS A 71 7.12 -5.63 2.60
N ILE A 72 6.55 -4.80 3.47
CA ILE A 72 6.04 -3.47 3.12
C ILE A 72 6.62 -2.45 4.09
N GLU A 73 7.24 -1.40 3.56
CA GLU A 73 7.75 -0.28 4.33
C GLU A 73 6.81 0.92 4.23
N PHE A 74 6.71 1.67 5.31
CA PHE A 74 5.82 2.83 5.42
C PHE A 74 6.67 4.07 5.65
N LEU A 75 6.44 5.09 4.82
CA LEU A 75 7.08 6.38 4.94
C LEU A 75 6.00 7.47 4.95
N ILE A 76 6.07 8.38 5.91
CA ILE A 76 5.21 9.57 5.93
C ILE A 76 5.95 10.70 5.23
N GLY A 77 5.29 11.40 4.31
CA GLY A 77 5.80 12.57 3.63
C GLY A 77 5.06 13.82 4.10
N ASP A 78 5.80 14.89 4.28
CA ASP A 78 5.23 16.21 4.55
C ASP A 78 5.87 17.27 3.64
N CYS A 79 5.09 18.29 3.28
CA CYS A 79 5.55 19.42 2.48
C CYS A 79 5.59 20.66 3.37
N SER A 80 6.74 21.34 3.45
CA SER A 80 6.91 22.53 4.28
C SER A 80 6.19 23.78 3.77
N SER A 81 5.67 23.77 2.53
CA SER A 81 5.06 24.92 1.88
C SER A 81 3.88 24.51 0.98
N ASP A 82 2.74 25.19 1.13
CA ASP A 82 1.49 24.93 0.38
C ASP A 82 1.62 25.08 -1.15
N GLU A 83 2.56 25.92 -1.62
CA GLU A 83 2.71 26.22 -3.05
C GLU A 83 3.31 25.07 -3.88
N ASN A 84 3.76 23.97 -3.24
CA ASN A 84 4.40 22.83 -3.90
C ASN A 84 3.97 21.48 -3.30
N MET A 85 2.66 21.27 -3.09
CA MET A 85 2.09 20.01 -2.60
C MET A 85 2.11 18.87 -3.63
N LYS A 86 3.29 18.55 -4.14
CA LYS A 86 3.56 17.35 -4.95
C LYS A 86 4.33 16.34 -4.12
N HIS A 87 4.00 15.07 -4.33
CA HIS A 87 4.69 13.96 -3.66
C HIS A 87 6.21 13.94 -3.90
N ASP A 88 6.68 14.38 -5.07
CA ASP A 88 8.12 14.44 -5.39
C ASP A 88 8.89 15.42 -4.50
N ASN A 89 8.22 16.47 -4.01
CA ASN A 89 8.82 17.50 -3.15
C ASN A 89 8.65 17.20 -1.66
N ALA A 90 7.92 16.14 -1.30
CA ALA A 90 7.65 15.79 0.07
C ALA A 90 8.90 15.20 0.74
N ARG A 91 9.18 15.62 1.97
CA ARG A 91 10.25 15.01 2.78
C ARG A 91 9.72 13.76 3.45
N TYR A 92 10.15 12.60 2.96
CA TYR A 92 9.74 11.31 3.51
C TYR A 92 10.55 10.90 4.73
N THR A 93 9.85 10.50 5.79
CA THR A 93 10.40 9.90 7.01
C THR A 93 9.89 8.48 7.16
N ARG A 94 10.80 7.52 7.37
CA ARG A 94 10.44 6.10 7.52
C ARG A 94 9.78 5.86 8.88
N LEU A 95 8.56 5.32 8.84
CA LEU A 95 7.79 4.94 10.04
C LEU A 95 8.13 3.52 10.51
N GLY A 96 8.54 2.65 9.58
CA GLY A 96 8.86 1.25 9.87
C GLY A 96 8.49 0.34 8.71
N TYR A 97 8.40 -0.96 9.00
CA TYR A 97 8.01 -1.97 8.03
C TYR A 97 7.22 -3.10 8.69
N ILE A 98 6.49 -3.86 7.87
CA ILE A 98 5.92 -5.14 8.24
C ILE A 98 6.45 -6.23 7.34
N GLU A 99 6.54 -7.43 7.90
CA GLU A 99 6.68 -8.66 7.14
C GLU A 99 5.33 -9.38 7.13
N LEU A 100 4.93 -9.85 5.96
CA LEU A 100 3.70 -10.62 5.79
C LEU A 100 4.04 -12.11 5.74
N SER A 101 3.02 -12.95 5.94
CA SER A 101 3.17 -14.39 5.89
C SER A 101 2.99 -14.90 4.46
N SER A 102 3.65 -15.99 4.07
CA SER A 102 3.44 -16.60 2.76
C SER A 102 2.03 -17.19 2.58
N ASN A 103 1.27 -17.36 3.67
CA ASN A 103 -0.03 -18.03 3.71
C ASN A 103 -0.05 -19.48 3.18
N GLU A 104 1.11 -20.13 3.11
CA GLU A 104 1.21 -21.57 2.79
C GLU A 104 0.45 -22.45 3.77
N ARG A 105 0.46 -22.08 5.06
CA ARG A 105 -0.25 -22.83 6.13
C ARG A 105 -1.76 -22.90 5.93
N THR A 106 -2.35 -21.94 5.20
CA THR A 106 -3.78 -21.90 4.90
C THR A 106 -4.08 -22.32 3.47
N ASP A 107 -3.10 -22.92 2.77
CA ASP A 107 -3.19 -23.28 1.35
C ASP A 107 -3.58 -22.07 0.48
N PHE A 108 -3.10 -20.88 0.85
CA PHE A 108 -3.39 -19.61 0.17
C PHE A 108 -4.89 -19.27 0.06
N LYS A 109 -5.71 -19.69 1.04
CA LYS A 109 -7.17 -19.46 1.05
C LYS A 109 -7.60 -18.28 1.91
N SER A 110 -6.74 -17.80 2.80
CA SER A 110 -7.06 -16.72 3.72
C SER A 110 -6.41 -15.42 3.29
N ARG A 111 -7.19 -14.32 3.29
CA ARG A 111 -6.63 -12.96 3.19
C ARG A 111 -5.94 -12.62 4.51
N GLU A 112 -4.81 -11.91 4.45
CA GLU A 112 -4.07 -11.50 5.64
C GLU A 112 -4.37 -10.03 5.96
N LEU A 113 -4.95 -9.76 7.14
CA LEU A 113 -5.15 -8.40 7.63
C LEU A 113 -4.03 -8.04 8.61
N LYS A 114 -3.26 -7.01 8.30
CA LYS A 114 -2.25 -6.43 9.19
C LYS A 114 -2.68 -5.05 9.63
N SER A 115 -2.43 -4.75 10.89
CA SER A 115 -2.60 -3.40 11.44
C SER A 115 -1.30 -3.00 12.12
N ILE A 116 -0.79 -1.83 11.77
CA ILE A 116 0.33 -1.19 12.45
C ILE A 116 -0.14 0.05 13.16
N HIS A 117 0.39 0.25 14.36
CA HIS A 117 0.25 1.50 15.08
C HIS A 117 1.42 2.38 14.69
N VAL A 118 1.11 3.57 14.21
CA VAL A 118 2.07 4.60 13.86
C VAL A 118 1.68 5.86 14.60
N ASP A 119 2.59 6.77 14.84
CA ASP A 119 2.24 8.09 15.38
C ASP A 119 3.09 9.15 14.70
N ALA A 120 2.60 9.63 13.56
CA ALA A 120 3.32 10.61 12.77
C ALA A 120 2.35 11.53 12.04
N ASP A 121 2.80 12.77 11.84
CA ASP A 121 2.06 13.80 11.12
C ASP A 121 2.57 13.91 9.68
N GLY A 122 1.67 14.14 8.73
CA GLY A 122 2.03 14.39 7.34
C GLY A 122 0.85 14.41 6.38
N LEU A 123 1.16 14.67 5.11
CA LEU A 123 0.20 14.78 4.02
C LEU A 123 0.24 13.58 3.07
N PHE A 124 1.38 12.87 3.01
CA PHE A 124 1.57 11.73 2.12
C PHE A 124 1.93 10.47 2.90
N LEU A 125 1.46 9.32 2.44
CA LEU A 125 1.92 8.01 2.87
C LEU A 125 2.49 7.28 1.65
N LYS A 126 3.81 7.06 1.65
CA LYS A 126 4.48 6.23 0.65
C LYS A 126 4.64 4.81 1.19
N LEU A 127 4.25 3.84 0.38
CA LEU A 127 4.41 2.41 0.61
C LEU A 127 5.50 1.89 -0.32
N ILE A 128 6.50 1.22 0.25
CA ILE A 128 7.52 0.49 -0.52
C ILE A 128 7.24 -1.00 -0.37
N ILE A 129 6.82 -1.63 -1.47
CA ILE A 129 6.32 -2.99 -1.52
C ILE A 129 7.39 -3.87 -2.16
N HIS A 130 7.96 -4.76 -1.36
CA HIS A 130 9.03 -5.67 -1.80
C HIS A 130 8.47 -6.90 -2.52
N LYS A 131 9.39 -7.75 -2.99
CA LYS A 131 9.10 -8.99 -3.72
C LYS A 131 7.97 -9.82 -3.10
N ASN A 132 7.15 -10.45 -3.92
CA ASN A 132 6.13 -11.38 -3.47
C ASN A 132 6.73 -12.70 -2.94
N TYR A 133 5.95 -13.45 -2.16
CA TYR A 133 6.22 -14.86 -1.93
C TYR A 133 5.91 -15.66 -3.20
N ILE A 134 6.86 -16.48 -3.63
CA ILE A 134 6.71 -17.36 -4.80
C ILE A 134 5.71 -18.45 -4.45
N ASN A 135 4.70 -18.65 -5.29
CA ASN A 135 3.74 -19.72 -5.12
C ASN A 135 3.09 -20.09 -6.46
N ARG A 136 2.44 -21.25 -6.51
CA ARG A 136 1.80 -21.81 -7.72
C ARG A 136 0.66 -20.96 -8.29
N HIS A 137 0.08 -20.06 -7.51
CA HIS A 137 -1.04 -19.20 -7.93
C HIS A 137 -0.56 -17.83 -8.43
N ASN A 138 0.66 -17.42 -8.10
CA ASN A 138 1.27 -16.15 -8.53
C ASN A 138 2.33 -16.36 -9.61
N VAL A 139 1.90 -16.86 -10.76
CA VAL A 139 2.81 -17.19 -11.89
C VAL A 139 3.49 -15.95 -12.47
N HIS A 140 2.89 -14.77 -12.30
CA HIS A 140 3.38 -13.51 -12.85
C HIS A 140 4.22 -12.68 -11.88
N ASN A 141 4.56 -13.22 -10.69
CA ASN A 141 5.33 -12.51 -9.66
C ASN A 141 4.80 -11.11 -9.38
N GLN A 142 3.48 -10.99 -9.19
CA GLN A 142 2.80 -9.73 -8.89
C GLN A 142 2.62 -9.54 -7.39
N VAL A 143 2.51 -8.28 -6.94
CA VAL A 143 2.05 -7.93 -5.60
C VAL A 143 0.66 -7.30 -5.67
N SER A 144 -0.26 -7.81 -4.87
CA SER A 144 -1.70 -7.44 -4.85
C SER A 144 -2.30 -7.93 -3.53
N ARG A 145 -3.31 -7.35 -2.90
CA ARG A 145 -4.28 -6.32 -3.20
C ARG A 145 -4.46 -5.59 -1.88
N ILE A 146 -4.04 -4.33 -1.78
CA ILE A 146 -4.20 -3.51 -0.57
C ILE A 146 -5.67 -3.04 -0.52
N TYR A 147 -6.32 -3.06 0.63
CA TYR A 147 -7.67 -2.51 0.88
C TYR A 147 -7.70 -1.61 2.11
#